data_AF-A0A8T6LYK2-F1
#
_entry.id   AF-A0A8T6LYK2-F1
#
_cell.length_a   1.000
_cell.length_b   1.000
_cell.length_c   1.000
_cell.angle_alpha   90.00
_cell.angle_beta   90.00
_cell.angle_gamma   90.00
#
_symmetry.space_group_name_H-M   'P 1'
#
loop_
_entity.id
_entity.type
_entity.pdbx_description
1 polymer ?
#
loop_
_entity_poly.entity_id
_entity_poly.type
_entity_poly.pdbx_seq_one_letter_code
_entity_poly.pdbx_strand_id
1 'polypeptide(L)' 'MSDDLIVRKGERIPRRPLPDYTEADSFSHAIKRDGILGTLLRDSNQYGPLTMLFALLIIATVTGAIIKLLSGIF' A
#
# COMPACT_ATOMS: atom_id res chain seq x y z
N MET A 1 -10.77 -8.90 26.49
CA MET A 1 -11.40 -8.00 25.50
C MET A 1 -10.49 -6.82 25.32
N SER A 2 -10.09 -6.46 24.09
CA SER A 2 -9.47 -5.15 23.84
C SER A 2 -10.53 -4.06 23.96
N ASP A 3 -10.18 -2.93 24.58
CA ASP A 3 -11.08 -1.78 24.82
C ASP A 3 -11.61 -1.13 23.53
N ASP A 4 -11.10 -1.54 22.37
CA ASP A 4 -11.48 -1.07 21.02
C ASP A 4 -12.93 -1.39 20.64
N LEU A 5 -13.59 -2.28 21.37
CA LEU A 5 -15.00 -2.63 21.17
C LEU A 5 -15.95 -1.84 22.09
N ILE A 6 -15.43 -0.95 22.93
CA ILE A 6 -16.24 -0.13 23.83
C ILE A 6 -16.85 1.03 23.04
N VAL A 7 -18.17 1.03 22.94
CA VAL A 7 -18.93 2.08 22.26
C VAL A 7 -18.92 3.35 23.11
N ARG A 8 -18.41 4.46 22.56
CA ARG A 8 -18.41 5.76 23.24
C ARG A 8 -19.86 6.26 23.40
N LYS A 9 -20.14 6.97 24.49
CA LYS A 9 -21.49 7.48 24.78
C LYS A 9 -22.01 8.34 23.61
N GLY A 10 -23.12 7.92 23.01
CA GLY A 10 -23.76 8.62 21.88
C GLY A 10 -23.36 8.10 20.50
N GLU A 11 -22.37 7.22 20.39
CA GLU A 11 -22.05 6.52 19.15
C GLU A 11 -22.83 5.20 19.08
N ARG A 12 -23.20 4.75 17.87
CA ARG A 12 -23.88 3.46 17.66
C ARG A 12 -22.92 2.31 17.34
N ILE A 13 -21.68 2.62 16.96
CA ILE A 13 -20.69 1.68 16.45
C ILE A 13 -19.36 1.94 17.18
N PRO A 14 -18.66 0.90 17.68
CA PRO A 14 -17.35 1.08 18.29
C PRO A 14 -16.34 1.55 17.24
N ARG A 15 -15.48 2.50 17.61
CA ARG A 15 -14.43 3.01 16.74
C ARG A 15 -13.25 2.05 16.78
N ARG A 16 -12.89 1.48 15.63
CA ARG A 16 -11.61 0.77 15.49
C ARG A 16 -10.45 1.76 15.76
N PRO A 17 -9.37 1.35 16.45
CA PRO A 17 -8.17 2.17 16.52
C PRO A 17 -7.66 2.47 15.11
N LEU A 18 -7.12 3.68 14.94
CA LEU A 18 -6.49 4.09 13.69
C LEU A 18 -5.32 3.13 13.39
N PRO A 19 -5.11 2.75 12.12
CA PRO A 19 -3.91 2.01 11.72
C PRO A 19 -2.63 2.81 12.03
N ASP A 20 -1.52 2.10 12.18
CA ASP A 20 -0.21 2.74 12.32
C ASP A 20 0.14 3.49 11.03
N TYR A 21 0.14 4.82 11.10
CA TYR A 21 0.47 5.74 10.01
C TYR A 21 1.58 6.67 10.47
N THR A 22 2.60 6.85 9.65
CA THR A 22 3.68 7.80 9.93
C THR A 22 4.12 8.46 8.64
N GLU A 23 4.16 9.79 8.61
CA GLU A 23 4.65 10.51 7.43
C GLU A 23 6.13 10.23 7.21
N ALA A 24 6.51 10.19 5.94
CA ALA A 24 7.90 10.03 5.55
C ALA A 24 8.38 11.30 4.84
N ASP A 25 9.61 11.72 5.16
CA ASP A 25 10.20 12.94 4.61
C ASP A 25 10.42 12.87 3.09
N SER A 26 10.59 11.66 2.56
CA SER A 26 10.73 11.43 1.12
C SER A 26 10.27 10.03 0.72
N PHE A 27 9.97 9.84 -0.57
CA PHE A 27 9.58 8.54 -1.12
C PHE A 27 10.64 7.46 -0.86
N SER A 28 11.91 7.79 -1.04
CA SER A 28 13.00 6.84 -0.79
C SER A 28 13.12 6.47 0.69
N HIS A 29 12.84 7.41 1.59
CA HIS A 29 12.79 7.15 3.02
C HIS A 29 11.60 6.25 3.37
N ALA A 30 10.43 6.50 2.79
CA ALA A 30 9.22 5.70 2.98
C ALA A 30 9.44 4.22 2.62
N ILE A 31 10.03 3.96 1.45
CA ILE A 31 10.31 2.58 1.02
C ILE A 31 11.37 1.91 1.90
N LYS A 32 12.39 2.65 2.37
CA LYS A 32 13.41 2.11 3.28
C LYS A 32 12.87 1.78 4.67
N ARG A 33 11.99 2.62 5.21
CA ARG A 33 11.43 2.50 6.56
C ARG A 33 10.28 1.49 6.62
N ASP A 34 9.31 1.63 5.72
CA ASP A 34 8.04 0.90 5.76
C ASP A 34 8.02 -0.28 4.77
N GLY A 35 9.04 -0.38 3.91
CA GLY A 35 9.12 -1.39 2.86
C GLY A 35 8.19 -1.10 1.69
N ILE A 36 8.41 -1.81 0.58
CA ILE A 36 7.52 -1.74 -0.59
C ILE A 36 6.13 -2.24 -0.20
N LEU A 37 6.03 -3.33 0.56
CA LEU A 37 4.75 -3.92 0.93
C LEU A 37 3.96 -3.06 1.93
N GLY A 38 4.65 -2.43 2.90
CA GLY A 38 4.00 -1.53 3.86
C GLY A 38 3.52 -0.24 3.20
N THR A 39 4.33 0.32 2.30
CA THR A 39 3.94 1.49 1.52
C THR A 39 2.83 1.16 0.52
N LEU A 40 2.92 0.04 -0.20
CA LEU A 40 1.98 -0.32 -1.28
C LEU A 40 0.63 -0.83 -0.78
N LEU A 41 0.62 -1.71 0.22
CA LEU A 41 -0.59 -2.46 0.62
C LEU A 41 -1.16 -2.03 1.97
N ARG A 42 -0.32 -1.59 2.90
CA ARG A 42 -0.74 -1.26 4.28
C ARG A 42 -0.97 0.23 4.51
N ASP A 43 -0.69 1.05 3.50
CA ASP A 43 -0.86 2.51 3.54
C ASP A 43 -0.17 3.15 4.77
N SER A 44 1.02 2.66 5.11
CA SER A 44 1.75 3.07 6.32
C SER A 44 2.30 4.50 6.28
N ASN A 45 2.25 5.16 5.12
CA ASN A 45 2.72 6.52 4.85
C ASN A 45 2.00 7.13 3.63
N GLN A 46 2.25 8.41 3.32
CA GLN A 46 1.54 9.11 2.24
C GLN A 46 1.82 8.63 0.80
N TYR A 47 2.77 7.71 0.57
CA TYR A 47 3.24 7.33 -0.76
C TYR A 47 2.55 6.08 -1.33
N GLY A 48 1.48 5.59 -0.72
CA GLY A 48 0.70 4.47 -1.23
C GLY A 48 0.28 4.63 -2.70
N PRO A 49 -0.44 5.71 -3.09
CA PRO A 49 -0.88 5.92 -4.48
C PRO A 49 0.27 5.97 -5.49
N LEU A 50 1.39 6.58 -5.11
CA LEU A 50 2.57 6.70 -5.97
C LEU A 50 3.26 5.34 -6.17
N THR A 51 3.36 4.52 -5.11
CA THR A 51 3.92 3.16 -5.19
C THR A 51 3.02 2.25 -6.03
N MET A 52 1.69 2.39 -5.91
CA MET A 52 0.73 1.66 -6.73
C MET A 52 0.89 1.94 -8.22
N LEU A 53 1.11 3.20 -8.60
CA LEU A 53 1.36 3.58 -9.99
C LEU A 53 2.58 2.86 -10.56
N PHE A 54 3.70 2.86 -9.83
CA PHE A 54 4.91 2.17 -10.26
C PHE A 54 4.73 0.66 -10.32
N ALA A 55 4.00 0.07 -9.37
CA ALA A 55 3.69 -1.36 -9.39
C ALA A 55 2.92 -1.75 -10.66
N LEU A 56 1.89 -0.97 -11.02
CA LEU A 56 1.13 -1.20 -12.25
C LEU A 56 2.00 -1.05 -13.50
N LEU A 57 2.82 0.00 -13.58
CA LEU A 57 3.72 0.22 -14.71
C LEU A 57 4.70 -0.95 -14.90
N ILE A 58 5.33 -1.41 -13.82
CA ILE A 58 6.27 -2.53 -13.85
C ILE A 58 5.58 -3.82 -14.31
N ILE A 59 4.44 -4.16 -13.69
CA ILE A 59 3.71 -5.40 -14.03
C ILE A 59 3.21 -5.37 -15.48
N ALA A 60 2.64 -4.25 -15.93
CA ALA A 60 2.18 -4.09 -17.31
C ALA A 60 3.35 -4.21 -18.30
N THR A 61 4.48 -3.57 -18.02
CA THR A 61 5.67 -3.61 -18.87
C THR A 61 6.25 -5.01 -18.96
N VAL A 62 6.40 -5.71 -17.83
CA VAL A 62 6.91 -7.09 -17.78
C VAL A 62 5.97 -8.03 -18.54
N THR A 63 4.66 -7.93 -18.30
CA THR A 63 3.66 -8.77 -18.97
C THR A 63 3.67 -8.53 -20.49
N GLY A 64 3.65 -7.27 -20.93
CA GLY A 64 3.72 -6.92 -22.35
C GLY A 64 5.03 -7.37 -23.00
N ALA A 65 6.16 -7.26 -22.30
CA ALA A 65 7.45 -7.75 -22.78
C ALA A 65 7.45 -9.27 -22.95
N ILE A 66 6.90 -10.01 -21.99
CA ILE A 66 6.77 -11.48 -22.07
C ILE A 66 5.91 -11.86 -23.28
N ILE A 67 4.75 -11.24 -23.46
CA ILE A 67 3.87 -11.49 -24.61
C ILE A 67 4.61 -11.22 -25.92
N LYS A 68 5.33 -10.10 -26.03
CA LYS A 68 6.10 -9.73 -27.22
C LYS A 68 7.21 -10.74 -27.53
N LEU A 69 7.94 -11.19 -26.51
CA LEU A 69 9.01 -12.18 -26.68
C LEU A 69 8.45 -13.53 -27.11
N LEU A 70 7.37 -13.98 -26.47
CA LEU A 70 6.71 -15.25 -26.83
C LEU A 70 6.13 -15.20 -28.26
N SER A 71 5.51 -14.08 -28.65
CA SER A 71 4.98 -13.88 -30.00
C SER A 71 6.06 -13.82 -31.09
N GLY A 72 7.34 -13.62 -30.74
CA GLY A 72 8.44 -13.70 -31.70
C GLY A 72 9.02 -15.10 -31.86
N ILE A 73 8.66 -16.03 -30.97
CA ILE A 73 9.19 -17.40 -30.92
C ILE A 73 8.19 -18.41 -31.52
N PHE A 74 6.89 -18.17 -31.35
CA PHE A 74 5.78 -18.94 -31.93
C PHE A 74 5.16 -18.20 -33.12
#